data_AF-A0A729USQ4-F1
#
_entry.id   AF-A0A729USQ4-F1
#
_cell.length_a   1.000
_cell.length_b   1.000
_cell.length_c   1.000
_cell.angle_alpha   90.00
_cell.angle_beta   90.00
_cell.angle_gamma   90.00
#
_symmetry.space_group_name_H-M   'P 1'
#
loop_
_entity.id
_entity.type
_entity.pdbx_description
1 polymer ?
#
loop_
_entity_poly.entity_id
_entity_poly.type
_entity_poly.pdbx_seq_one_letter_code
_entity_poly.pdbx_strand_id
1 'polypeptide(L)'
;MKILFIGESWHIHMIHSKGFDSFTSSKYEEGADYLLSCLRQGNIDVDYMPAHIVQTRFPHTAEALACYDAIVISDIGSNTFLLQNRTFYNMDIIPD
;
A
#
# COMPACT_ATOMS: atom_id res chain seq x y z
N MET A 1 18.52 10.14 6.14
CA MET A 1 17.61 9.12 6.68
C MET A 1 16.76 8.63 5.53
N LYS A 2 16.70 7.32 5.29
CA LYS A 2 15.90 6.69 4.25
C LYS A 2 14.82 5.84 4.89
N ILE A 3 13.57 6.02 4.49
CA ILE A 3 12.43 5.27 5.04
C ILE A 3 11.60 4.60 3.93
N LEU A 4 10.96 3.51 4.29
CA LEU A 4 9.91 2.88 3.49
C LEU A 4 8.55 3.23 4.10
N PHE A 5 7.71 3.96 3.37
CA PHE A 5 6.37 4.34 3.79
C PHE A 5 5.33 3.47 3.08
N ILE A 6 4.58 2.68 3.84
CA ILE A 6 3.65 1.68 3.32
C ILE A 6 2.20 2.02 3.70
N GLY A 7 1.31 2.03 2.71
CA GLY A 7 -0.14 2.19 2.89
C GLY A 7 -0.67 3.53 2.39
N GLU A 8 -1.67 4.09 3.08
CA GLU A 8 -2.33 5.36 2.72
C GLU A 8 -2.79 5.41 1.25
N SER A 9 -3.33 4.31 0.74
CA SER A 9 -3.83 4.23 -0.63
C SER A 9 -5.08 3.36 -0.67
N TRP A 10 -6.10 3.78 -1.40
CA TRP A 10 -7.34 3.02 -1.50
C TRP A 10 -8.02 3.21 -2.85
N HIS A 11 -8.90 2.28 -3.17
CA HIS A 11 -9.75 2.33 -4.35
C HIS A 11 -11.21 2.29 -3.90
N ILE A 12 -11.96 3.32 -4.26
CA ILE A 12 -13.38 3.45 -3.97
C ILE A 12 -14.16 2.96 -5.19
N HIS A 13 -15.05 2.01 -4.99
CA HIS A 13 -16.07 1.64 -5.98
C HIS A 13 -17.43 2.06 -5.45
N MET A 14 -18.07 3.01 -6.14
CA MET A 14 -19.39 3.52 -5.78
C MET A 14 -20.44 2.96 -6.74
N ILE A 15 -21.55 2.48 -6.16
CA ILE A 15 -22.76 2.13 -6.89
C ILE A 15 -23.79 3.23 -6.61
N HIS A 16 -24.19 3.95 -7.66
CA HIS A 16 -25.18 5.02 -7.58
C HIS A 16 -26.53 4.48 -8.03
N SER A 17 -27.45 4.28 -7.09
CA SER A 17 -28.80 3.79 -7.39
C SER A 17 -29.81 4.93 -7.38
N LYS A 18 -30.59 5.07 -8.46
CA LYS A 18 -31.59 6.12 -8.64
C LYS A 18 -32.86 5.55 -9.27
N GLY A 19 -33.86 5.23 -8.43
CA GLY A 19 -35.07 4.55 -8.90
C GLY A 19 -34.75 3.15 -9.41
N PHE A 20 -35.09 2.87 -10.67
CA PHE A 20 -34.79 1.60 -11.32
C PHE A 20 -33.30 1.46 -11.70
N ASP A 21 -32.64 2.57 -12.00
CA ASP A 21 -31.32 2.57 -12.61
C ASP A 21 -30.19 2.48 -11.58
N SER A 22 -29.07 1.89 -12.01
CA SER A 22 -27.81 1.98 -11.30
C SER A 22 -26.67 2.24 -12.28
N PHE A 23 -25.70 3.04 -11.84
CA PHE A 23 -24.44 3.24 -12.54
C PHE A 23 -23.29 3.26 -11.54
N THR A 24 -22.09 2.96 -12.00
CA THR A 24 -20.92 2.84 -11.12
C THR A 24 -19.88 3.91 -11.43
N SER A 25 -19.17 4.36 -10.41
CA SER A 25 -17.95 5.14 -10.55
C SER A 25 -16.86 4.57 -9.67
N SER A 26 -15.63 4.54 -10.17
CA SER A 26 -14.46 4.07 -9.46
C SER A 26 -13.42 5.18 -9.36
N LYS A 27 -12.76 5.31 -8.20
CA LYS A 27 -11.72 6.32 -7.97
C LYS A 27 -10.59 5.74 -7.13
N TYR A 28 -9.35 6.04 -7.50
CA TYR A 28 -8.16 5.78 -6.70
C TYR A 28 -7.75 7.06 -5.96
N GLU A 29 -7.33 6.92 -4.72
CA GLU A 29 -6.87 8.03 -3.87
C GLU A 29 -5.68 7.61 -3.01
N GLU A 30 -4.83 8.58 -2.68
CA GLU A 30 -3.70 8.44 -1.77
C GLU A 30 -3.87 9.47 -0.64
N GLY A 31 -3.67 9.04 0.60
CA GLY A 31 -3.86 9.86 1.81
C GLY A 31 -2.61 10.58 2.29
N ALA A 32 -1.43 10.11 1.87
CA ALA A 32 -0.17 10.54 2.46
C ALA A 32 0.51 11.73 1.77
N ASP A 33 0.00 12.23 0.64
CA ASP A 33 0.69 13.23 -0.21
C ASP A 33 1.29 14.39 0.59
N TYR A 34 0.50 15.00 1.48
CA TYR A 34 0.95 16.10 2.31
C TYR A 34 2.07 15.66 3.27
N LEU A 35 1.88 14.56 3.99
CA LEU A 35 2.88 14.03 4.93
C LEU A 35 4.18 13.67 4.22
N LEU A 36 4.11 12.96 3.08
CA LEU A 36 5.27 12.61 2.27
C LEU A 36 6.02 13.87 1.79
N SER A 37 5.29 14.92 1.42
CA SER A 37 5.89 16.20 1.03
C SER A 37 6.65 16.84 2.19
N CYS A 38 6.09 16.84 3.40
CA CYS A 38 6.74 17.38 4.60
C CYS A 38 7.99 16.58 4.98
N LEU A 39 7.93 15.25 4.92
CA LEU A 39 9.09 14.38 5.21
C LEU A 39 10.24 14.65 4.23
N ARG A 40 9.93 14.74 2.93
CA ARG A 40 10.92 15.07 1.88
C ARG A 40 11.51 16.46 2.06
N GLN A 41 10.71 17.46 2.42
CA GLN A 41 11.19 18.80 2.77
C GLN A 41 12.11 18.79 4.00
N GLY A 42 11.90 17.85 4.92
CA GLY A 42 12.78 17.58 6.07
C GLY A 42 14.03 16.75 5.74
N ASN A 43 14.42 16.64 4.46
CA ASN A 43 15.57 15.87 3.98
C ASN A 43 15.53 14.37 4.30
N ILE A 44 14.33 13.80 4.38
CA ILE A 44 14.11 12.35 4.48
C ILE A 44 13.91 11.80 3.08
N ASP A 45 14.69 10.78 2.72
CA ASP A 45 14.48 10.01 1.49
C ASP A 45 13.34 9.00 1.73
N VAL A 46 12.27 9.09 0.93
CA VAL A 46 11.03 8.35 1.17
C VAL A 46 10.65 7.54 -0.06
N ASP A 47 10.81 6.22 0.06
CA ASP A 47 10.21 5.25 -0.85
C ASP A 47 8.77 5.02 -0.43
N TYR A 48 7.81 5.34 -1.31
CA TYR A 48 6.39 5.17 -1.05
C TYR A 48 5.87 3.87 -1.70
N MET A 49 5.22 3.02 -0.90
CA MET A 49 4.64 1.75 -1.32
C MET A 49 3.13 1.72 -1.01
N PRO A 50 2.28 2.00 -2.01
CA PRO A 50 0.84 1.81 -1.89
C PRO A 50 0.46 0.38 -1.50
N ALA A 51 -0.69 0.21 -0.87
CA ALA A 51 -1.20 -1.09 -0.40
C ALA A 51 -1.29 -2.14 -1.53
N HIS A 52 -1.67 -1.74 -2.74
CA HIS A 52 -1.77 -2.65 -3.88
C HIS A 52 -0.38 -3.11 -4.41
N ILE A 53 0.70 -2.38 -4.12
CA ILE A 53 2.07 -2.78 -4.46
C ILE A 53 2.56 -3.86 -3.48
N VAL A 54 2.21 -3.78 -2.19
CA VAL A 54 2.52 -4.81 -1.18
C VAL A 54 2.04 -6.19 -1.64
N GLN A 55 0.86 -6.27 -2.26
CA GLN A 55 0.25 -7.52 -2.73
C GLN A 55 1.06 -8.25 -3.81
N THR A 56 1.98 -7.57 -4.49
CA THR A 56 2.70 -8.11 -5.66
C THR A 56 4.22 -7.99 -5.58
N ARG A 57 4.76 -7.03 -4.82
CA ARG A 57 6.18 -6.68 -4.82
C ARG A 57 6.73 -6.37 -3.42
N PHE A 58 6.07 -6.83 -2.36
CA PHE A 58 6.61 -6.68 -1.02
C PHE A 58 7.96 -7.41 -0.91
N PRO A 59 9.01 -6.82 -0.30
CA PRO A 59 10.29 -7.48 -0.13
C PRO A 59 10.18 -8.76 0.71
N HIS A 60 10.84 -9.85 0.28
CA HIS A 60 10.76 -11.15 0.95
C HIS A 60 12.02 -11.50 1.76
N THR A 61 13.05 -10.65 1.76
CA THR A 61 14.27 -10.87 2.51
C THR A 61 14.56 -9.72 3.47
N ALA A 62 15.21 -10.03 4.60
CA ALA A 62 15.61 -9.02 5.58
C ALA A 62 16.62 -8.04 4.98
N GLU A 63 17.52 -8.52 4.11
CA GLU A 63 18.54 -7.72 3.44
C GLU A 63 17.93 -6.63 2.54
N ALA A 64 16.82 -6.94 1.86
CA ALA A 64 16.12 -5.95 1.03
C ALA A 64 15.52 -4.81 1.85
N LEU A 65 15.10 -5.10 3.09
CA LEU A 65 14.57 -4.11 4.03
C LEU A 65 15.66 -3.38 4.83
N ALA A 66 16.85 -3.98 4.97
CA ALA A 66 17.95 -3.45 5.77
C ALA A 66 18.52 -2.12 5.25
N CYS A 67 18.20 -1.72 4.02
CA CYS A 67 18.58 -0.41 3.48
C CYS A 67 17.76 0.76 4.03
N TYR A 68 16.67 0.50 4.76
CA TYR A 68 15.80 1.51 5.35
C TYR A 68 16.10 1.69 6.83
N ASP A 69 16.22 2.94 7.26
CA ASP A 69 16.39 3.33 8.67
C ASP A 69 15.11 3.09 9.48
N ALA A 70 13.94 3.19 8.82
CA ALA A 70 12.63 2.93 9.42
C ALA A 70 11.60 2.46 8.38
N ILE A 71 10.61 1.70 8.84
CA ILE A 71 9.42 1.32 8.07
C ILE A 71 8.21 1.95 8.74
N VAL A 72 7.41 2.68 7.96
CA VAL A 72 6.15 3.30 8.40
C VAL A 72 4.99 2.51 7.80
N ILE A 73 4.04 2.13 8.64
CA ILE A 73 2.81 1.43 8.23
C ILE A 73 1.64 2.32 8.65
N SER A 74 0.88 2.81 7.67
CA SER A 74 -0.28 3.69 7.92
C SER A 74 -1.47 3.31 7.03
N ASP A 75 -2.64 3.25 7.64
CA ASP A 75 -3.92 2.86 7.02
C ASP A 75 -3.85 1.65 6.06
N ILE A 76 -3.28 0.56 6.55
CA ILE A 76 -3.17 -0.71 5.83
C ILE A 76 -3.27 -1.88 6.83
N GLY A 77 -4.15 -2.85 6.52
CA GLY A 77 -4.40 -4.00 7.39
C GLY A 77 -3.36 -5.11 7.25
N SER A 78 -3.21 -5.94 8.29
CA SER A 78 -2.29 -7.09 8.30
C SER A 78 -2.55 -8.10 7.18
N ASN A 79 -3.82 -8.28 6.79
CA ASN A 79 -4.20 -9.17 5.69
C ASN A 79 -3.47 -8.84 4.38
N THR A 80 -3.20 -7.56 4.11
CA THR A 80 -2.48 -7.16 2.88
C THR A 80 -1.04 -7.69 2.86
N PHE A 81 -0.43 -7.92 4.02
CA PHE A 81 0.91 -8.48 4.12
C PHE A 81 0.91 -10.00 4.13
N LEU A 82 -0.01 -10.62 4.87
CA LEU A 82 -0.09 -12.07 5.09
C LEU A 82 -0.77 -12.82 3.93
N LEU A 83 -1.67 -12.16 3.20
CA LEU A 83 -2.46 -12.73 2.12
C LEU A 83 -2.13 -12.01 0.81
N GLN A 84 -0.85 -11.95 0.45
CA GLN A 84 -0.42 -11.46 -0.87
C GLN A 84 -1.01 -12.34 -1.97
N ASN A 85 -1.04 -11.83 -3.21
CA ASN A 85 -1.67 -12.52 -4.34
C ASN A 85 -1.11 -13.94 -4.53
N ARG A 86 0.19 -14.12 -4.32
CA ARG A 86 0.86 -15.43 -4.39
C ARG A 86 0.32 -16.40 -3.34
N THR A 87 0.17 -15.98 -2.10
CA THR A 87 -0.40 -16.81 -1.03
C THR A 87 -1.89 -17.08 -1.25
N PHE A 88 -2.68 -16.04 -1.50
CA PHE A 88 -4.13 -16.16 -1.50
C PHE A 88 -4.69 -16.81 -2.78
N TYR A 89 -4.15 -16.46 -3.96
CA TYR A 89 -4.65 -16.99 -5.24
C TYR A 89 -3.85 -18.19 -5.76
N ASN A 90 -2.56 -18.26 -5.45
CA ASN A 90 -1.69 -19.34 -5.96
C ASN A 90 -1.32 -20.38 -4.89
N MET A 91 -1.70 -20.18 -3.62
CA MET A 91 -1.38 -21.05 -2.49
C MET A 91 0.13 -21.19 -2.22
N ASP A 92 0.93 -20.20 -2.62
CA ASP A 92 2.36 -20.17 -2.33
C ASP A 92 2.61 -19.90 -0.84
N ILE A 93 3.52 -20.65 -0.23
CA ILE A 93 4.05 -20.36 1.10
C ILE A 93 5.13 -19.28 0.93
N ILE A 94 4.93 -18.11 1.55
CA ILE A 94 5.88 -16.99 1.57
C ILE A 94 5.76 -16.21 2.90
N PRO A 95 6.85 -15.59 3.38
CA PRO A 95 8.24 -15.80 2.97
C PRO A 95 8.77 -17.17 3.44
N ASP A 96 9.61 -17.81 2.63
CA ASP A 96 10.31 -19.07 3.00
C ASP A 96 11.51 -18.81 3.92
#